data_AF-A0A4P6ZEU0-F1
#
_entry.id   AF-A0A4P6ZEU0-F1
#
_cell.length_a   1.000
_cell.length_b   1.000
_cell.length_c   1.000
_cell.angle_alpha   90.00
_cell.angle_beta   90.00
_cell.angle_gamma   90.00
#
_symmetry.space_group_name_H-M   'P 1'
#
loop_
_entity.id
_entity.type
_entity.pdbx_description
1 polymer ?
#
loop_
_entity_poly.entity_id
_entity_poly.type
_entity_poly.pdbx_seq_one_letter_code
_entity_poly.pdbx_strand_id
1 'polypeptide(L)' 'MNENEISKVVFESGLKIHRKVGIGLYEAVYEECLVYELKRNGLKVEKQKDISIEDKVIIEIKAVPEIITYHTYQL' A
#
# COMPACT_ATOMS: atom_id res chain seq x y z
N MET A 1 0.65 19.40 -12.08
CA MET A 1 1.63 19.11 -11.00
C MET A 1 2.82 18.41 -11.63
N ASN A 2 4.02 18.73 -11.17
CA ASN A 2 5.23 17.98 -11.50
C ASN A 2 5.40 16.76 -10.57
N GLU A 3 6.34 15.88 -10.87
CA GLU A 3 6.60 14.65 -10.11
C GLU A 3 6.99 14.91 -8.65
N ASN A 4 7.71 16.00 -8.38
CA ASN A 4 8.12 16.37 -7.02
C ASN A 4 6.92 16.83 -6.17
N GLU A 5 6.00 17.58 -6.76
CA GLU A 5 4.75 18.01 -6.12
C GLU A 5 3.86 16.81 -5.81
N ILE A 6 3.74 15.86 -6.75
CA ILE A 6 2.98 14.63 -6.54
C ILE A 6 3.63 13.79 -5.42
N SER A 7 4.94 13.60 -5.48
CA SER A 7 5.69 12.87 -4.45
C SER A 7 5.51 13.46 -3.07
N LYS A 8 5.53 14.80 -2.96
CA LYS A 8 5.29 15.50 -1.70
C LYS A 8 3.88 15.21 -1.15
N VAL A 9 2.85 15.31 -1.99
CA VAL A 9 1.46 15.02 -1.59
C VAL A 9 1.30 13.58 -1.14
N VAL A 10 1.91 12.62 -1.84
CA VAL A 10 1.87 11.20 -1.49
C VAL A 10 2.54 10.96 -0.13
N PHE A 11 3.74 11.50 0.07
CA PHE A 11 4.48 11.37 1.32
C PHE A 11 3.73 11.98 2.51
N GLU A 12 3.24 13.21 2.37
CA GLU A 12 2.49 13.89 3.42
C GLU A 12 1.19 13.16 3.78
N SER A 13 0.49 12.61 2.78
CA SER A 13 -0.72 11.81 2.98
C SER A 13 -0.42 10.53 3.76
N GLY A 14 0.62 9.78 3.37
CA GLY A 14 1.05 8.57 4.07
C GLY A 14 1.48 8.85 5.52
N LEU A 15 2.27 9.91 5.74
CA LEU A 15 2.71 10.29 7.08
C LEU A 15 1.53 10.69 7.98
N LYS A 16 0.56 11.41 7.43
CA LYS A 16 -0.67 11.78 8.15
C LYS A 16 -1.47 10.54 8.57
N ILE A 17 -1.62 9.56 7.69
CA ILE A 17 -2.32 8.31 7.98
C ILE A 17 -1.58 7.54 9.07
N HIS A 18 -0.27 7.34 8.92
CA HIS A 18 0.54 6.63 9.91
C HIS A 18 0.45 7.26 11.31
N ARG A 19 0.50 8.59 11.40
CA ARG A 19 0.37 9.33 12.68
C ARG A 19 -1.02 9.19 13.31
N LYS A 20 -2.08 9.09 12.50
CA LYS A 20 -3.47 9.04 12.98
C LYS A 20 -3.91 7.62 13.33
N VAL A 21 -3.52 6.66 12.49
CA VAL A 21 -3.97 5.27 12.54
C VAL A 21 -3.07 4.43 13.44
N GLY A 22 -1.77 4.73 13.46
CA GLY A 22 -0.79 3.96 14.22
C GLY A 22 -0.48 2.59 13.60
N ILE A 23 0.48 1.90 14.19
CA ILE A 23 0.93 0.58 13.73
C ILE A 23 -0.09 -0.53 14.02
N GLY A 24 -0.07 -1.61 13.24
CA GLY A 24 -0.80 -2.84 13.56
C GLY A 24 -2.14 -3.05 12.84
N LEU A 25 -2.49 -2.22 11.87
CA LEU A 25 -3.63 -2.47 10.98
C LEU A 25 -3.21 -3.16 9.69
N TYR A 26 -4.17 -3.82 9.05
CA TYR A 26 -4.01 -4.45 7.75
C TYR A 26 -3.65 -3.42 6.67
N GLU A 27 -2.85 -3.86 5.70
CA GLU A 27 -2.45 -3.06 4.55
C GLU A 27 -3.64 -2.51 3.76
N ALA A 28 -4.70 -3.31 3.60
CA ALA A 28 -5.95 -2.87 2.96
C ALA A 28 -6.56 -1.62 3.63
N VAL A 29 -6.45 -1.49 4.96
CA VAL A 29 -6.95 -0.31 5.69
C VAL A 29 -6.09 0.92 5.37
N TYR A 30 -4.77 0.74 5.31
CA TYR A 30 -3.83 1.79 4.92
C TYR A 30 -4.06 2.24 3.48
N GLU A 31 -4.28 1.31 2.56
CA GLU A 31 -4.57 1.59 1.15
C GLU A 31 -5.85 2.42 1.01
N GLU A 32 -6.96 2.00 1.61
CA GLU A 32 -8.22 2.76 1.54
C GLU A 32 -8.07 4.18 2.08
N CYS A 33 -7.36 4.34 3.20
CA CYS A 33 -7.08 5.64 3.78
C CYS A 33 -6.24 6.52 2.83
N LEU A 34 -5.23 5.93 2.19
CA LEU A 34 -4.34 6.64 1.27
C LEU A 34 -5.08 7.07 0.00
N VAL A 35 -5.87 6.17 -0.58
CA VAL A 35 -6.69 6.46 -1.77
C VAL A 35 -7.67 7.60 -1.48
N TYR A 36 -8.31 7.58 -0.31
CA TYR A 36 -9.19 8.66 0.12
C TYR A 36 -8.45 10.01 0.22
N GLU A 37 -7.30 10.05 0.89
CA GLU A 37 -6.52 11.30 1.04
C GLU A 37 -5.97 11.80 -0.29
N LEU A 38 -5.46 10.94 -1.16
CA LEU A 38 -4.93 11.35 -2.47
C LEU A 38 -6.05 11.88 -3.39
N LYS A 39 -7.22 11.23 -3.41
CA LYS A 39 -8.40 11.73 -4.14
C LYS A 39 -8.85 13.09 -3.61
N ARG A 40 -8.82 13.28 -2.29
CA ARG A 40 -9.14 14.58 -1.66
C ARG A 40 -8.15 15.68 -2.04
N ASN A 41 -6.90 15.34 -2.32
CA ASN A 41 -5.89 16.25 -2.86
C ASN A 41 -6.01 16.46 -4.39
N GLY A 42 -7.09 15.98 -5.02
CA GLY A 42 -7.36 16.17 -6.45
C GLY A 42 -6.56 15.25 -7.36
N LEU A 43 -5.86 14.25 -6.81
CA LEU A 43 -5.13 13.27 -7.61
C LEU A 43 -6.09 12.20 -8.16
N LYS A 44 -5.85 11.81 -9.41
CA LYS A 44 -6.47 10.62 -10.00
C LYS A 44 -5.70 9.40 -9.53
N VAL A 45 -6.36 8.54 -8.78
CA VAL A 45 -5.76 7.35 -8.18
C VAL A 45 -6.67 6.15 -8.41
N GLU A 46 -6.07 5.06 -8.85
CA GLU A 46 -6.68 3.74 -8.92
C GLU A 46 -6.11 2.86 -7.81
N LYS A 47 -6.95 2.00 -7.24
CA LYS A 47 -6.52 1.02 -6.23
C LYS A 47 -5.80 -0.14 -6.88
N GLN A 48 -5.00 -0.86 -6.08
CA GLN A 48 -4.51 -2.15 -6.52
C GLN A 48 -5.70 -3.04 -6.88
N LYS A 49 -5.60 -3.75 -7.99
CA LYS A 49 -6.64 -4.70 -8.38
C LYS A 49 -6.45 -5.96 -7.54
N ASP A 50 -7.52 -6.39 -6.88
CA ASP A 50 -7.54 -7.69 -6.22
C ASP A 50 -7.22 -8.78 -7.25
N ILE A 51 -6.20 -9.58 -6.94
CA ILE A 51 -5.89 -10.77 -7.70
C ILE A 51 -6.73 -11.89 -7.09
N SER A 52 -7.81 -12.28 -7.76
CA SER A 52 -8.58 -13.45 -7.36
C SER A 52 -7.78 -14.71 -7.70
N ILE A 53 -7.42 -15.48 -6.67
CA ILE A 53 -6.76 -16.76 -6.81
C ILE A 53 -7.74 -17.82 -6.30
N GLU A 54 -8.45 -18.49 -7.21
CA GLU A 54 -9.29 -19.63 -6.87
C GLU A 54 -8.40 -20.85 -6.54
N ASP A 55 -8.69 -21.54 -5.44
CA ASP A 55 -8.05 -22.78 -4.98
C ASP A 55 -6.55 -22.75 -4.63
N LYS A 56 -6.03 -21.66 -4.05
CA LYS A 56 -4.72 -21.72 -3.37
C LYS A 56 -4.73 -21.05 -2.01
N VAL A 57 -4.32 -21.83 -1.01
CA VAL A 57 -3.94 -21.39 0.33
C VAL A 57 -3.13 -20.11 0.24
N ILE A 58 -3.62 -19.02 0.83
CA ILE A 58 -2.84 -17.80 1.01
C ILE A 58 -1.82 -18.12 2.11
N ILE A 59 -0.64 -18.57 1.71
CA ILE A 59 0.52 -18.53 2.60
C ILE A 59 1.05 -17.11 2.46
N GLU A 60 0.93 -16.30 3.52
CA GLU A 60 1.70 -15.06 3.60
C GLU A 60 3.17 -15.43 3.36
N ILE A 61 3.75 -14.98 2.24
CA ILE A 61 5.12 -15.32 1.78
C ILE A 61 6.19 -14.69 2.70
N LYS A 62 5.83 -14.36 3.95
CA LYS A 62 6.76 -13.93 4.98
C LYS A 62 7.34 -15.11 5.77
N ALA A 63 6.79 -16.32 5.63
CA ALA A 63 7.14 -17.46 6.47
C ALA A 63 7.59 -18.74 5.74
N VAL A 64 7.75 -18.71 4.41
CA VAL A 64 8.20 -19.87 3.63
C VAL A 64 9.68 -19.71 3.24
N PRO A 65 10.60 -20.49 3.85
CA PRO A 65 12.03 -20.40 3.56
C PRO A 65 12.37 -20.58 2.07
N GLU A 66 11.60 -21.39 1.34
CA GLU A 66 11.85 -21.71 -0.06
C GLU A 66 11.57 -20.55 -1.04
N ILE A 67 10.81 -19.52 -0.63
CA ILE A 67 10.35 -18.44 -1.52
C ILE A 67 10.96 -17.07 -1.12
N ILE A 68 11.73 -17.03 -0.02
CA ILE A 68 12.40 -15.83 0.50
C ILE A 68 13.26 -15.11 -0.56
N THR A 69 13.90 -15.85 -1.47
CA THR A 69 14.81 -15.30 -2.48
C THR A 69 14.12 -14.45 -3.54
N TYR A 70 12.79 -14.55 -3.70
CA TYR A 70 12.03 -13.71 -4.63
C TYR A 70 11.47 -12.43 -3.98
N HIS A 71 11.57 -12.31 -2.65
CA HIS A 71 11.02 -11.18 -1.89
C HIS A 71 12.08 -10.16 -1.44
N THR A 72 13.35 -10.37 -1.76
CA THR A 72 14.43 -9.41 -1.48
C THR A 72 14.48 -8.21 -2.42
N TYR A 73 13.60 -8.14 -3.43
CA TYR A 73 13.54 -7.04 -4.40
C TYR A 73 12.40 -6.03 -4.15
N GLN A 74 11.62 -6.19 -3.07
CA GLN A 74 10.58 -5.24 -2.66
C GLN A 74 10.81 -4.63 -1.27
N LEU A 75 12.06 -4.66 -0.79
CA LEU A 75 12.54 -3.80 0.31
C LEU A 75 13.46 -2.72 -0.24
#